data_AF-A0AAD7TFK1-F1
#
_entry.id   AF-A0AAD7TFK1-F1
#
_cell.length_a   1.000
_cell.length_b   1.000
_cell.length_c   1.000
_cell.angle_alpha   90.00
_cell.angle_beta   90.00
_cell.angle_gamma   90.00
#
_symmetry.space_group_name_H-M   'P 1'
#
loop_
_entity.id
_entity.type
_entity.pdbx_description
1 polymer ?
#
loop_
_entity_poly.entity_id
_entity_poly.type
_entity_poly.pdbx_seq_one_letter_code
_entity_poly.pdbx_strand_id
1 'polypeptide(L)'
;MSAETVARWNAIPLNRPDPDESSQPSLKRTRPEDGDDDESEDNVSLVSRTPSPPPPDAMEIDKYDEYYRHRPEREVITVETKIKSSNIGFSMLAKMGWVEGTPLGLSGEGRVDPIPFNIKNDLTGLGKATQDVRMIETTVSQRRELDSERQIRETEEQRKQREEAVARRAAVKSEISSVLRPFYCEVCEKQFQNVAQYDEHTNSYAHHHKVRFRDMQAAQRASRNTKEEA
;
A
#
# COMPACT_ATOMS: atom_id res chain seq x y z
N MET A 1 -18.75 0.16 -18.10
CA MET A 1 -19.00 0.36 -16.65
C MET A 1 -20.47 0.67 -16.44
N SER A 2 -21.08 0.24 -15.33
CA SER A 2 -22.45 0.67 -15.00
C SER A 2 -22.48 2.15 -14.61
N ALA A 3 -23.59 2.83 -14.85
CA ALA A 3 -23.78 4.25 -14.51
C ALA A 3 -23.54 4.53 -13.01
N GLU A 4 -23.92 3.57 -12.15
CA GLU A 4 -23.70 3.64 -10.71
C GLU A 4 -22.22 3.64 -10.33
N THR A 5 -21.40 2.87 -11.05
CA THR A 5 -19.95 2.79 -10.79
C THR A 5 -19.28 4.13 -11.11
N VAL A 6 -19.68 4.75 -12.23
CA VAL A 6 -19.17 6.08 -12.65
C VAL A 6 -19.61 7.16 -11.66
N ALA A 7 -20.87 7.14 -11.22
CA ALA A 7 -21.38 8.08 -10.23
C ALA A 7 -20.62 7.98 -8.90
N ARG A 8 -20.34 6.76 -8.44
CA ARG A 8 -19.58 6.50 -7.21
C ARG A 8 -18.13 6.99 -7.33
N TRP A 9 -17.47 6.79 -8.46
CA TRP A 9 -16.12 7.31 -8.71
C TRP A 9 -16.07 8.84 -8.76
N ASN A 10 -17.06 9.47 -9.40
CA ASN A 10 -17.15 10.93 -9.49
C ASN A 10 -17.50 11.59 -8.15
N ALA A 11 -18.15 10.88 -7.22
CA ALA A 11 -18.51 11.38 -5.90
C ALA A 11 -17.33 11.44 -4.90
N ILE A 12 -16.17 10.84 -5.22
CA ILE A 12 -15.00 10.84 -4.32
C ILE A 12 -14.35 12.23 -4.37
N PRO A 13 -14.41 13.06 -3.32
CA PRO A 13 -13.86 14.41 -3.38
C PRO A 13 -12.36 14.41 -3.73
N LEU A 14 -11.94 15.29 -4.64
CA LEU A 14 -10.54 15.44 -5.06
C LEU A 14 -9.66 15.99 -3.92
N ASN A 15 -10.25 16.78 -3.02
CA ASN A 15 -9.62 17.15 -1.75
C ASN A 15 -9.99 16.11 -0.69
N ARG A 16 -8.96 15.47 -0.13
CA ARG A 16 -9.11 14.72 1.11
C ARG A 16 -9.41 15.74 2.21
N PRO A 17 -10.55 15.64 2.93
CA PRO A 17 -10.77 16.51 4.07
C PRO A 17 -9.62 16.31 5.07
N ASP A 18 -9.13 17.42 5.63
CA ASP A 18 -8.14 17.37 6.71
C ASP A 18 -8.67 16.44 7.81
N PRO A 19 -7.82 15.54 8.34
CA PRO A 19 -8.27 14.64 9.38
C PRO A 19 -8.70 15.46 10.60
N ASP A 20 -9.97 15.35 10.98
CA ASP A 20 -10.38 15.70 12.34
C ASP A 20 -9.48 14.90 13.29
N GLU A 21 -8.73 15.59 14.17
CA GLU A 21 -7.77 14.98 15.11
C GLU A 21 -8.40 13.90 16.02
N SER A 22 -9.73 13.79 16.04
CA SER A 22 -10.49 12.83 16.83
C SER A 22 -10.73 11.47 16.16
N SER A 23 -10.41 11.30 14.88
CA SER A 23 -10.84 10.13 14.09
C SER A 23 -9.72 9.50 13.25
N GLN A 24 -8.63 9.07 13.90
CA GLN A 24 -7.71 8.12 13.26
C GLN A 24 -8.16 6.68 13.55
N PRO A 25 -8.62 5.88 12.56
CA PRO A 25 -8.71 4.44 12.72
C PRO A 25 -7.28 3.88 12.77
N SER A 26 -6.85 3.46 13.95
CA SER A 26 -5.58 2.79 14.17
C SER A 26 -5.55 1.45 13.43
N LEU A 27 -4.93 1.42 12.24
CA LEU A 27 -4.60 0.18 11.53
C LEU A 27 -3.39 -0.53 12.18
N LYS A 28 -3.37 -0.62 13.52
CA LYS A 28 -2.45 -1.49 14.24
C LYS A 28 -3.21 -2.76 14.59
N ARG A 29 -2.97 -3.81 13.82
CA ARG A 29 -3.31 -5.17 14.22
C ARG A 29 -2.57 -5.45 15.53
N THR A 30 -3.30 -5.63 16.62
CA THR A 30 -2.73 -6.10 17.89
C THR A 30 -2.20 -7.52 17.68
N ARG A 31 -0.88 -7.67 17.77
CA ARG A 31 -0.21 -8.97 17.91
C ARG A 31 -0.62 -9.52 19.28
N PRO A 32 -1.15 -10.75 19.39
CA PRO A 32 -1.39 -11.34 20.70
C PRO A 32 -0.04 -11.53 21.37
N GLU A 33 0.10 -10.96 22.56
CA GLU A 33 1.15 -11.31 23.50
C GLU A 33 0.69 -12.58 24.20
N ASP A 34 1.13 -13.73 23.71
CA ASP A 34 1.08 -14.96 24.48
C ASP A 34 2.15 -14.84 25.58
N GLY A 35 1.68 -14.52 26.78
CA GLY A 35 2.45 -14.61 28.01
C GLY A 35 2.28 -16.01 28.58
N ASP A 36 3.28 -16.86 28.36
CA ASP A 36 3.49 -18.08 29.12
C ASP A 36 4.87 -17.95 29.80
N ASP A 37 4.86 -17.36 31.00
CA ASP A 37 5.91 -17.56 31.99
C ASP A 37 5.62 -18.90 32.68
N ASP A 38 6.35 -19.95 32.29
CA ASP A 38 6.58 -21.10 33.17
C ASP A 38 8.08 -21.42 33.13
N GLU A 39 8.79 -20.84 34.10
CA GLU A 39 10.17 -21.17 34.43
C GLU A 39 10.24 -22.62 34.93
N SER A 40 10.62 -23.55 34.05
CA SER A 40 11.17 -24.83 34.49
C SER A 40 12.48 -25.14 33.78
N GLU A 41 13.41 -25.61 34.59
CA GLU A 41 14.84 -25.64 34.42
C GLU A 41 15.28 -26.65 33.35
N ASP A 42 15.72 -26.20 32.17
CA ASP A 42 16.47 -27.05 31.22
C ASP A 42 17.55 -26.27 30.46
N ASN A 43 18.40 -25.56 31.21
CA ASN A 43 19.68 -25.07 30.68
C ASN A 43 20.73 -26.20 30.72
N VAL A 44 20.59 -27.19 29.84
CA VAL A 44 21.66 -28.16 29.58
C VAL A 44 22.70 -27.52 28.66
N SER A 45 23.89 -27.26 29.19
CA SER A 45 25.04 -26.76 28.44
C SER A 45 25.40 -27.73 27.30
N LEU A 46 25.06 -27.35 26.07
CA LEU A 46 25.35 -28.10 24.83
C LEU A 46 26.84 -28.08 24.43
N VAL A 47 27.74 -27.62 25.30
CA VAL A 47 29.18 -27.50 25.02
C VAL A 47 29.96 -28.55 25.81
N SER A 48 29.73 -29.82 25.50
CA SER A 48 30.51 -30.96 26.02
C SER A 48 30.53 -32.14 25.05
N ARG A 49 30.84 -31.87 23.78
CA ARG A 49 31.16 -32.93 22.81
C ARG A 49 32.50 -32.60 22.16
N THR A 50 33.53 -33.33 22.56
CA THR A 50 34.75 -33.49 21.75
C THR A 50 34.35 -33.79 20.31
N PRO A 51 34.93 -33.13 19.30
CA PRO A 51 34.58 -33.39 17.90
C PRO A 51 34.81 -34.87 17.59
N SER A 52 33.81 -35.55 17.00
CA SER A 52 34.01 -36.91 16.51
C SER A 52 35.17 -36.91 15.51
N PRO A 53 36.09 -37.89 15.58
CA PRO A 53 37.15 -38.01 14.59
C PRO A 53 36.54 -38.19 13.19
N PRO A 54 37.10 -37.53 12.16
CA PRO A 54 36.56 -37.61 10.80
C PRO A 54 36.59 -39.06 10.30
N PRO A 55 35.55 -39.50 9.55
CA PRO A 55 35.49 -40.85 9.02
C PRO A 55 36.65 -41.11 8.05
N PRO A 56 37.25 -42.31 8.05
CA PRO A 56 38.48 -42.62 7.31
C PRO A 56 38.32 -42.60 5.78
N ASP A 57 37.09 -42.41 5.28
CA ASP A 57 36.73 -42.43 3.86
C ASP A 57 35.86 -41.21 3.48
N ALA A 58 36.09 -40.06 4.12
CA ALA A 58 35.63 -38.80 3.58
C ALA A 58 36.39 -38.57 2.26
N MET A 59 35.73 -38.81 1.12
CA MET A 59 36.29 -38.41 -0.17
C MET A 59 36.76 -36.95 -0.05
N GLU A 60 38.06 -36.73 -0.25
CA GLU A 60 38.71 -35.43 -0.22
C GLU A 60 37.92 -34.45 -1.09
N ILE A 61 37.14 -33.58 -0.46
CA ILE A 61 36.28 -32.57 -1.13
C ILE A 61 37.16 -31.70 -2.05
N ASP A 62 38.40 -31.47 -1.64
CA ASP A 62 39.43 -30.74 -2.40
C ASP A 62 39.73 -31.40 -3.77
N LYS A 63 39.67 -32.73 -3.86
CA LYS A 63 39.90 -33.47 -5.10
C LYS A 63 38.71 -33.39 -6.07
N TYR A 64 37.50 -33.20 -5.54
CA TYR A 64 36.30 -32.95 -6.33
C TYR A 64 36.33 -31.55 -6.95
N ASP A 65 36.68 -30.54 -6.15
CA ASP A 65 36.84 -29.15 -6.61
C ASP A 65 37.92 -29.01 -7.70
N GLU A 66 39.05 -29.72 -7.57
CA GLU A 66 40.10 -29.78 -8.58
C GLU A 66 39.57 -30.35 -9.92
N TYR A 67 38.79 -31.43 -9.86
CA TYR A 67 38.21 -32.07 -11.05
C TYR A 67 37.19 -31.18 -11.78
N TYR A 68 36.46 -30.32 -11.05
CA TYR A 68 35.49 -29.39 -11.64
C TYR A 68 36.10 -28.07 -12.10
N ARG A 69 37.16 -27.57 -11.45
CA ARG A 69 37.89 -26.35 -11.89
C ARG A 69 38.60 -26.52 -13.23
N HIS A 70 39.06 -27.73 -13.55
CA HIS A 70 39.75 -28.01 -14.82
C HIS A 70 38.83 -28.39 -15.98
N ARG A 71 37.52 -28.46 -15.75
CA ARG A 71 36.58 -28.70 -16.84
C ARG A 71 36.46 -27.40 -17.66
N PRO A 72 36.63 -27.44 -18.99
CA PRO A 72 36.37 -26.27 -19.81
C PRO A 72 34.95 -25.77 -19.53
N GLU A 73 34.82 -24.46 -19.31
CA GLU A 73 33.53 -23.81 -19.08
C GLU A 73 32.57 -24.21 -20.21
N ARG A 74 31.35 -24.61 -19.84
CA ARG A 74 30.33 -24.97 -20.82
C ARG A 74 29.97 -23.71 -21.60
N GLU A 75 30.12 -23.74 -22.91
CA GLU A 75 29.65 -22.67 -23.77
C GLU A 75 28.13 -22.52 -23.59
N VAL A 76 27.70 -21.35 -23.11
CA VAL A 76 26.27 -21.01 -22.99
C VAL A 76 25.75 -20.68 -24.38
N ILE A 77 24.91 -21.54 -24.93
CA ILE A 77 24.29 -21.36 -26.24
C ILE A 77 22.91 -20.74 -26.01
N THR A 78 22.65 -19.62 -26.69
CA THR A 78 21.33 -18.97 -26.74
C THR A 78 20.61 -19.34 -28.04
N VAL A 79 19.30 -19.07 -28.10
CA VAL A 79 18.47 -19.33 -29.30
C VAL A 79 19.02 -18.63 -30.55
N GLU A 80 19.67 -17.46 -30.38
CA GLU A 80 20.20 -16.64 -31.48
C GLU A 80 21.62 -17.02 -31.93
N THR A 81 22.36 -17.76 -31.10
CA THR A 81 23.77 -18.08 -31.36
C THR A 81 23.92 -19.45 -32.01
N LYS A 82 24.45 -19.49 -33.23
CA LYS A 82 24.80 -20.74 -33.91
C LYS A 82 25.90 -21.51 -33.17
N ILE A 83 25.81 -22.83 -33.21
CA ILE A 83 26.85 -23.73 -32.68
C ILE A 83 28.09 -23.63 -33.55
N LYS A 84 29.26 -23.44 -32.95
CA LYS A 84 30.55 -23.38 -33.65
C LYS A 84 30.93 -24.75 -34.23
N SER A 85 31.70 -24.75 -35.31
CA SER A 85 32.23 -25.99 -35.92
C SER A 85 33.21 -26.76 -35.02
N SER A 86 33.79 -26.10 -34.02
CA SER A 86 34.63 -26.73 -32.98
C SER A 86 33.83 -27.60 -32.00
N ASN A 87 32.50 -27.47 -31.96
CA ASN A 87 31.67 -28.24 -31.06
C ASN A 87 31.58 -29.70 -31.54
N ILE A 88 31.74 -30.65 -30.61
CA ILE A 88 31.71 -32.08 -30.90
C ILE A 88 30.38 -32.47 -31.58
N GLY A 89 29.25 -31.91 -31.14
CA GLY A 89 27.93 -32.17 -31.71
C GLY A 89 27.82 -31.73 -33.18
N PHE A 90 28.37 -30.56 -33.53
CA PHE A 90 28.43 -30.11 -34.92
C PHE A 90 29.24 -31.07 -35.79
N SER A 91 30.41 -31.49 -35.29
CA SER A 91 31.27 -32.43 -36.01
C SER A 91 30.62 -33.80 -36.22
N MET A 92 29.80 -34.25 -35.26
CA MET A 92 29.07 -35.51 -35.33
C MET A 92 27.95 -35.44 -36.37
N LEU A 93 27.17 -34.35 -36.37
CA LEU A 93 26.12 -34.13 -37.37
C LEU A 93 26.70 -34.06 -38.79
N ALA A 94 27.79 -33.31 -38.98
CA ALA A 94 28.47 -33.22 -40.27
C ALA A 94 28.94 -34.61 -40.78
N LYS A 95 29.47 -35.45 -39.88
CA LYS A 95 29.86 -36.83 -40.22
C LYS A 95 28.69 -37.74 -40.60
N MET A 96 27.48 -37.44 -40.12
CA MET A 96 26.25 -38.15 -40.49
C MET A 96 25.64 -37.62 -41.80
N GLY A 97 26.30 -36.69 -42.49
CA GLY A 97 25.84 -36.13 -43.77
C GLY A 97 24.93 -34.91 -43.62
N TRP A 98 24.79 -34.36 -42.42
CA TRP A 98 24.09 -33.10 -42.22
C TRP A 98 24.96 -31.91 -42.67
N VAL A 99 24.34 -30.94 -43.34
CA VAL A 99 24.99 -29.71 -43.82
C VAL A 99 24.42 -28.52 -43.06
N GLU A 100 25.28 -27.57 -42.66
CA GLU A 100 24.84 -26.37 -41.94
C GLU A 100 23.78 -25.61 -42.74
N GLY A 101 22.68 -25.25 -42.07
CA GLY A 101 21.56 -24.53 -42.68
C GLY A 101 20.51 -25.44 -43.33
N THR A 102 20.77 -26.75 -43.45
CA THR A 102 19.80 -27.71 -43.96
C THR A 102 18.92 -28.23 -42.81
N PRO A 103 17.60 -28.31 -42.99
CA PRO A 103 16.72 -28.90 -41.99
C PRO A 103 16.94 -30.41 -41.85
N LEU A 104 16.64 -30.94 -40.66
CA LEU A 104 16.70 -32.38 -40.40
C LEU A 104 15.41 -33.08 -40.87
N GLY A 105 15.53 -34.34 -41.28
CA GLY A 105 14.41 -35.19 -41.71
C GLY A 105 14.57 -35.72 -43.14
N LEU A 106 13.83 -36.78 -43.50
CA LEU A 106 13.95 -37.43 -44.81
C LEU A 106 13.53 -36.51 -45.97
N SER A 107 12.47 -35.72 -45.77
CA SER A 107 11.91 -34.84 -46.80
C SER A 107 12.48 -33.42 -46.77
N GLY A 108 13.36 -33.09 -45.80
CA GLY A 108 13.88 -31.73 -45.64
C GLY A 108 12.83 -30.67 -45.29
N GLU A 109 11.65 -31.06 -44.78
CA GLU A 109 10.58 -30.14 -44.36
C GLU A 109 10.72 -29.68 -42.89
N GLY A 110 11.80 -30.10 -42.22
CA GLY A 110 12.07 -29.72 -40.84
C GLY A 110 12.34 -28.23 -40.67
N ARG A 111 12.30 -27.76 -39.43
CA ARG A 111 12.67 -26.38 -39.09
C ARG A 111 14.18 -26.28 -38.86
N VAL A 112 14.80 -25.25 -39.43
CA VAL A 112 16.25 -24.99 -39.25
C VAL A 112 16.54 -24.33 -37.91
N ASP A 113 15.71 -23.36 -37.50
CA ASP A 113 15.95 -22.57 -36.29
C ASP A 113 15.24 -23.16 -35.04
N PRO A 114 15.82 -23.01 -33.84
CA PRO A 114 15.23 -23.46 -32.57
C PRO A 114 13.97 -22.68 -32.17
N ILE A 115 12.98 -23.34 -31.56
CA ILE A 115 11.68 -22.73 -31.19
C ILE A 115 11.91 -21.65 -30.14
N PRO A 116 11.60 -20.37 -30.42
CA PRO A 116 11.68 -19.34 -29.41
C PRO A 116 10.61 -19.62 -28.36
N PHE A 117 11.02 -19.58 -27.10
CA PHE A 117 10.12 -19.72 -25.97
C PHE A 117 10.36 -18.56 -25.00
N ASN A 118 9.27 -18.09 -24.41
CA ASN A 118 9.33 -17.05 -23.39
C ASN A 118 9.17 -17.71 -22.03
N ILE A 119 10.18 -17.57 -21.16
CA ILE A 119 10.06 -18.00 -19.77
C ILE A 119 9.27 -16.93 -19.04
N LYS A 120 8.14 -17.31 -18.46
CA LYS A 120 7.37 -16.42 -17.61
C LYS A 120 8.03 -16.35 -16.24
N ASN A 121 8.63 -15.20 -15.94
CA ASN A 121 9.22 -14.94 -14.62
C ASN A 121 8.20 -14.38 -13.62
N ASP A 122 6.99 -14.07 -14.08
CA ASP A 122 5.94 -13.47 -13.25
C ASP A 122 5.09 -14.54 -12.56
N LEU A 123 4.67 -14.24 -11.33
CA LEU A 123 3.70 -15.04 -10.56
C LEU A 123 2.24 -14.80 -10.99
N THR A 124 2.01 -13.97 -12.02
CA THR A 124 0.66 -13.64 -12.47
C THR A 124 0.00 -14.83 -13.17
N GLY A 125 -1.34 -14.89 -13.19
CA GLY A 125 -2.06 -15.86 -14.02
C GLY A 125 -1.84 -15.62 -15.52
N LEU A 126 -1.98 -16.65 -16.35
CA LEU A 126 -2.04 -16.46 -17.81
C LEU A 126 -3.23 -15.56 -18.17
N GLY A 127 -3.02 -14.57 -19.05
CA GLY A 127 -4.06 -13.63 -19.46
C GLY A 127 -4.42 -12.53 -18.45
N LYS A 128 -3.87 -12.54 -17.24
CA LYS A 128 -4.15 -11.49 -16.24
C LYS A 128 -3.64 -10.12 -16.70
N ALA A 129 -2.41 -10.07 -17.20
CA ALA A 129 -1.83 -8.83 -17.71
C ALA A 129 -2.66 -8.22 -18.86
N THR A 130 -3.17 -9.04 -19.78
CA THR A 130 -4.00 -8.55 -20.89
C THR A 130 -5.37 -8.07 -20.41
N GLN A 131 -5.95 -8.75 -19.42
CA GLN A 131 -7.18 -8.29 -18.77
C GLN A 131 -6.97 -6.94 -18.06
N ASP A 132 -5.87 -6.80 -17.34
CA ASP A 132 -5.56 -5.58 -16.59
C ASP A 132 -5.33 -4.40 -17.54
N VAL A 133 -4.61 -4.60 -18.65
CA VAL A 133 -4.45 -3.59 -19.70
C VAL A 133 -5.80 -3.15 -20.26
N ARG A 134 -6.71 -4.09 -20.57
CA ARG A 134 -8.07 -3.75 -21.04
C ARG A 134 -8.86 -2.99 -19.98
N MET A 135 -8.73 -3.37 -18.70
CA MET A 135 -9.38 -2.66 -17.61
C MET A 135 -8.83 -1.23 -17.46
N ILE A 136 -7.51 -1.07 -17.54
CA ILE A 136 -6.83 0.23 -17.47
C ILE A 136 -7.28 1.11 -18.64
N GLU A 137 -7.32 0.58 -19.86
CA GLU A 137 -7.80 1.31 -21.03
C GLU A 137 -9.25 1.79 -20.85
N THR A 138 -10.14 0.91 -20.38
CA THR A 138 -11.55 1.27 -20.14
C THR A 138 -11.75 2.24 -18.97
N THR A 139 -10.88 2.24 -17.97
CA THR A 139 -10.97 3.12 -16.78
C THR A 139 -10.31 4.48 -17.00
N VAL A 140 -9.18 4.52 -17.70
CA VAL A 140 -8.32 5.70 -17.85
C VAL A 140 -8.60 6.45 -19.16
N SER A 141 -9.30 5.85 -20.13
CA SER A 141 -9.66 6.51 -21.40
C SER A 141 -10.44 7.81 -21.22
N GLN A 142 -11.18 7.97 -20.12
CA GLN A 142 -11.85 9.23 -19.80
C GLN A 142 -11.12 9.89 -18.63
N ARG A 143 -10.47 11.03 -18.92
CA ARG A 143 -9.99 11.93 -17.87
C ARG A 143 -11.19 12.25 -16.97
N ARG A 144 -11.02 12.06 -15.68
CA ARG A 144 -12.00 12.48 -14.69
C ARG A 144 -12.25 13.99 -14.87
N GLU A 145 -13.45 14.35 -15.30
CA GLU A 145 -13.82 15.75 -15.52
C GLU A 145 -13.71 16.51 -14.19
N LEU A 146 -13.18 17.74 -14.26
CA LEU A 146 -13.18 18.62 -13.09
C LEU A 146 -14.61 19.05 -12.79
N ASP A 147 -14.93 19.26 -11.50
CA ASP A 147 -16.25 19.74 -11.11
C ASP A 147 -16.61 21.07 -11.79
N SER A 148 -15.62 21.89 -12.15
CA SER A 148 -15.79 23.14 -12.91
C SER A 148 -16.21 22.90 -14.37
N GLU A 149 -15.61 21.90 -15.04
CA GLU A 149 -15.94 21.54 -16.42
C GLU A 149 -17.36 20.97 -16.50
N ARG A 150 -17.74 20.17 -15.49
CA ARG A 150 -19.10 19.62 -15.35
C ARG A 150 -20.15 20.71 -15.11
N GLN A 151 -19.85 21.70 -14.28
CA GLN A 151 -20.74 22.85 -13.99
C GLN A 151 -21.02 23.73 -15.22
N ILE A 152 -20.09 23.80 -16.19
CA ILE A 152 -20.28 24.59 -17.41
C ILE A 152 -21.24 23.91 -18.39
N ARG A 153 -21.25 22.57 -18.42
CA ARG A 153 -22.13 21.76 -19.29
C ARG A 153 -23.52 21.50 -18.69
N GLU A 154 -23.72 21.87 -17.43
CA GLU A 154 -24.94 21.64 -16.66
C GLU A 154 -26.10 22.50 -17.19
N THR A 155 -27.31 21.94 -17.28
CA THR A 155 -28.50 22.71 -17.66
C THR A 155 -28.94 23.64 -16.53
N GLU A 156 -29.70 24.70 -16.84
CA GLU A 156 -30.16 25.67 -15.82
C GLU A 156 -30.95 25.01 -14.68
N GLU A 157 -31.73 23.97 -14.98
CA GLU A 157 -32.48 23.20 -13.98
C GLU A 157 -31.56 22.44 -13.02
N GLN A 158 -30.51 21.83 -13.54
CA GLN A 158 -29.52 21.09 -12.74
C GLN A 158 -28.70 22.06 -11.87
N ARG A 159 -28.34 23.24 -12.42
CA ARG A 159 -27.70 24.33 -11.66
C ARG A 159 -28.55 24.76 -10.47
N LYS A 160 -29.86 24.98 -10.70
CA LYS A 160 -30.81 25.35 -9.64
C LYS A 160 -30.94 24.26 -8.58
N GLN A 161 -31.04 22.99 -8.98
CA GLN A 161 -31.09 21.87 -8.01
C GLN A 161 -29.85 21.79 -7.13
N ARG A 162 -28.66 22.05 -7.71
CA ARG A 162 -27.42 22.11 -6.95
C ARG A 162 -27.40 23.29 -5.99
N GLU A 163 -27.77 24.48 -6.45
CA GLU A 163 -27.89 25.69 -5.61
C GLU A 163 -28.84 25.44 -4.44
N GLU A 164 -30.02 24.86 -4.70
CA GLU A 164 -30.99 24.46 -3.67
C GLU A 164 -30.44 23.39 -2.72
N ALA A 165 -29.69 22.40 -3.22
CA ALA A 165 -29.06 21.39 -2.37
C ALA A 165 -27.98 21.99 -1.45
N VAL A 166 -27.16 22.92 -1.97
CA VAL A 166 -26.16 23.65 -1.18
C VAL A 166 -26.84 24.55 -0.16
N ALA A 167 -27.88 25.29 -0.56
CA ALA A 167 -28.67 26.14 0.33
C ALA A 167 -29.32 25.32 1.46
N ARG A 168 -29.93 24.17 1.13
CA ARG A 168 -30.48 23.25 2.14
C ARG A 168 -29.41 22.75 3.12
N ARG A 169 -28.25 22.32 2.61
CA ARG A 169 -27.13 21.89 3.47
C ARG A 169 -26.61 23.02 4.36
N ALA A 170 -26.53 24.25 3.85
CA ALA A 170 -26.12 25.41 4.62
C ALA A 170 -27.15 25.77 5.71
N ALA A 171 -28.44 25.73 5.38
CA ALA A 171 -29.53 25.95 6.33
C ALA A 171 -29.47 24.92 7.48
N VAL A 172 -29.39 23.62 7.16
CA VAL A 172 -29.26 22.54 8.15
C VAL A 172 -28.02 22.73 9.03
N LYS A 173 -26.87 23.11 8.46
CA LYS A 173 -25.66 23.40 9.25
C LYS A 173 -25.87 24.57 10.22
N SER A 174 -26.53 25.64 9.77
CA SER A 174 -26.82 26.80 10.62
C SER A 174 -27.78 26.44 11.76
N GLU A 175 -28.80 25.63 11.49
CA GLU A 175 -29.73 25.12 12.50
C GLU A 175 -29.01 24.24 13.52
N ILE A 176 -28.16 23.29 13.07
CA ILE A 176 -27.34 22.47 13.96
C ILE A 176 -26.45 23.36 14.83
N SER A 177 -25.79 24.37 14.26
CA SER A 177 -24.95 25.29 15.04
C SER A 177 -25.75 26.06 16.09
N SER A 178 -26.99 26.46 15.77
CA SER A 178 -27.88 27.14 16.71
C SER A 178 -28.34 26.21 17.83
N VAL A 179 -28.63 24.93 17.51
CA VAL A 179 -29.04 23.92 18.49
C VAL A 179 -27.88 23.52 19.41
N LEU A 180 -26.64 23.50 18.89
CA LEU A 180 -25.45 23.14 19.66
C LEU A 180 -24.88 24.30 20.48
N ARG A 181 -25.15 25.56 20.11
CA ARG A 181 -24.66 26.76 20.81
C ARG A 181 -24.86 26.74 22.33
N PRO A 182 -26.01 26.31 22.89
CA PRO A 182 -26.19 26.23 24.35
C PRO A 182 -25.29 25.21 25.05
N PHE A 183 -24.80 24.20 24.34
CA PHE A 183 -23.89 23.17 24.87
C PHE A 183 -22.42 23.51 24.67
N TYR A 184 -22.10 24.78 24.43
CA TYR A 184 -20.73 25.27 24.31
C TYR A 184 -20.28 25.93 25.62
N CYS A 185 -19.13 25.49 26.15
CA CYS A 185 -18.53 26.09 27.33
C CYS A 185 -17.41 27.05 26.94
N GLU A 186 -17.63 28.36 27.09
CA GLU A 186 -16.66 29.42 26.76
C GLU A 186 -15.40 29.41 27.65
N VAL A 187 -15.48 28.86 28.86
CA VAL A 187 -14.33 28.79 29.80
C VAL A 187 -13.36 27.69 29.40
N CYS A 188 -13.91 26.59 28.90
CA CYS A 188 -13.15 25.40 28.53
C CYS A 188 -12.91 25.28 27.02
N GLU A 189 -13.60 26.08 26.21
CA GLU A 189 -13.62 26.02 24.74
C GLU A 189 -14.03 24.62 24.26
N LYS A 190 -15.01 24.01 24.93
CA LYS A 190 -15.49 22.65 24.64
C LYS A 190 -16.94 22.68 24.17
N GLN A 191 -17.19 22.04 23.04
CA GLN A 191 -18.53 21.76 22.53
C GLN A 191 -18.97 20.38 23.03
N PHE A 192 -20.16 20.31 23.63
CA PHE A 192 -20.77 19.07 24.08
C PHE A 192 -21.92 18.69 23.16
N GLN A 193 -22.15 17.38 23.01
CA GLN A 193 -23.16 16.86 22.07
C GLN A 193 -24.55 16.77 22.70
N ASN A 194 -24.60 16.50 24.01
CA ASN A 194 -25.84 16.24 24.76
C ASN A 194 -25.91 17.08 26.03
N VAL A 195 -27.14 17.36 26.48
CA VAL A 195 -27.44 18.13 27.72
C VAL A 195 -26.73 17.55 28.94
N ALA A 196 -26.79 16.22 29.14
CA ALA A 196 -26.22 15.57 30.32
C ALA A 196 -24.69 15.72 30.41
N GLN A 197 -24.00 15.65 29.27
CA GLN A 197 -22.53 15.82 29.23
C GLN A 197 -22.13 17.25 29.55
N TYR A 198 -22.91 18.22 29.06
CA TYR A 198 -22.68 19.63 29.36
C TYR A 198 -22.89 19.93 30.85
N ASP A 199 -23.97 19.42 31.43
CA ASP A 199 -24.29 19.61 32.85
C ASP A 199 -23.25 18.95 33.78
N GLU A 200 -22.83 17.72 33.48
CA GLU A 200 -21.73 17.06 34.21
C GLU A 200 -20.43 17.87 34.11
N HIS A 201 -20.13 18.44 32.94
CA HIS A 201 -18.98 19.29 32.77
C HIS A 201 -19.08 20.55 33.63
N THR A 202 -20.20 21.26 33.61
CA THR A 202 -20.38 22.50 34.39
C THR A 202 -20.33 22.25 35.90
N ASN A 203 -20.77 21.07 36.35
CA ASN A 203 -20.73 20.66 37.76
C ASN A 203 -19.39 20.03 38.17
N SER A 204 -18.48 19.77 37.22
CA SER A 204 -17.19 19.15 37.52
C SER A 204 -16.25 20.10 38.27
N TYR A 205 -15.48 19.55 39.22
CA TYR A 205 -14.46 20.30 39.97
C TYR A 205 -13.46 21.04 39.05
N ALA A 206 -13.06 20.39 37.95
CA ALA A 206 -12.14 20.95 36.98
C ALA A 206 -12.69 22.20 36.29
N HIS A 207 -14.00 22.23 35.96
CA HIS A 207 -14.64 23.40 35.37
C HIS A 207 -14.65 24.57 36.36
N HIS A 208 -15.11 24.35 37.59
CA HIS A 208 -15.12 25.39 38.64
C HIS A 208 -13.73 25.94 38.95
N HIS A 209 -12.70 25.09 38.96
CA HIS A 209 -11.32 25.54 39.14
C HIS A 209 -10.87 26.46 38.00
N LYS A 210 -11.20 26.11 36.75
CA LYS A 210 -10.87 26.93 35.57
C LYS A 210 -11.61 28.27 35.57
N VAL A 211 -12.87 28.28 36.00
CA VAL A 211 -13.66 29.51 36.21
C VAL A 211 -12.96 30.42 37.22
N ARG A 212 -12.67 29.90 38.43
CA ARG A 212 -12.01 30.67 39.49
C ARG A 212 -10.65 31.22 39.07
N PHE A 213 -9.87 30.43 38.32
CA PHE A 213 -8.59 30.86 37.79
C PHE A 213 -8.72 31.99 36.76
N ARG A 214 -9.71 31.92 35.87
CA ARG A 214 -10.01 32.98 34.90
C ARG A 214 -10.44 34.27 35.60
N ASP A 215 -11.31 34.16 36.60
CA ASP A 215 -11.81 35.32 37.36
C ASP A 215 -10.67 36.01 38.14
N MET A 216 -9.78 35.22 38.75
CA MET A 216 -8.59 35.76 39.43
C MET A 216 -7.65 36.50 38.46
N GLN A 217 -7.40 35.93 37.27
CA GLN A 217 -6.61 36.61 36.23
C GLN A 217 -7.29 37.89 35.73
N ALA A 218 -8.61 37.87 35.53
CA ALA A 218 -9.37 39.03 35.07
C ALA A 218 -9.33 40.16 36.10
N ALA A 219 -9.53 39.85 37.39
CA ALA A 219 -9.41 40.82 38.48
C ALA A 219 -7.99 41.40 38.58
N GLN A 220 -6.95 40.57 38.40
CA GLN A 220 -5.57 41.03 38.40
C GLN A 220 -5.29 41.98 37.22
N ARG A 221 -5.77 41.67 36.00
CA ARG A 221 -5.65 42.56 34.83
C ARG A 221 -6.38 43.88 35.04
N ALA A 222 -7.61 43.84 35.53
CA ALA A 222 -8.38 45.05 35.85
C ALA A 222 -7.66 45.94 36.87
N SER A 223 -7.07 45.34 37.92
CA SER A 223 -6.31 46.08 38.94
C SER A 223 -4.99 46.68 38.44
N ARG A 224 -4.44 46.18 37.32
CA ARG A 224 -3.23 46.71 36.69
C ARG A 224 -3.58 47.88 35.77
N ASN A 225 -4.64 47.73 34.96
CA ASN A 225 -5.11 48.79 34.08
C ASN A 225 -5.55 50.04 34.85
N THR A 226 -6.22 49.89 36.00
CA THR A 226 -6.60 51.04 36.84
C THR A 226 -5.42 51.76 37.50
N LYS A 227 -4.22 51.16 37.54
CA LYS A 227 -2.99 51.80 38.03
C LYS A 227 -2.17 52.46 36.92
N GLU A 228 -2.41 52.13 35.65
CA GLU A 228 -1.74 52.74 34.48
C GLU A 228 -2.51 53.95 33.92
N GLU A 229 -3.81 54.11 34.26
CA GLU A 229 -4.65 55.26 33.87
C GLU A 229 -4.66 56.43 34.90
N ALA A 230 -3.89 56.34 35.98
CA ALA A 230 -3.73 57.38 37.02
C ALA A 230 -2.31 57.96 37.04
#